data_AF-A0A0H3KDT4-F1
#
_entry.id   AF-A0A0H3KDT4-F1
#
_cell.length_a   1.000
_cell.length_b   1.000
_cell.length_c   1.000
_cell.angle_alpha   90.00
_cell.angle_beta   90.00
_cell.angle_gamma   90.00
#
_symmetry.space_group_name_H-M   'P 1'
#
loop_
_entity.id
_entity.type
_entity.pdbx_description
1 polymer ?
#
loop_
_entity_poly.entity_id
_entity_poly.type
_entity_poly.pdbx_seq_one_letter_code
_entity_poly.pdbx_strand_id
1 'polypeptide(L)'
;MTTPAVSLLDWLLIAFAVAAAAYALLAAFAPRPRVPRTAARDGAEPVSVLKPLCGAEPHLYENLATFCEQHHPRYEVLFGVASAGDPAIAVVERLRAAYPDRDIALVVDARVHGTNLKVSNLINLADRAKYDRIVIADSDIAVAPDYLERVTAPLADASVGVVTCLYHARSVGGFWTRIGAQFVDAWFAPSVRITHLGGSSRFGFGATLALTRDTLERIGGLRVLRDELADDFWLAELPRRLGRRTVLSEVEVATDVIEASFGPLWHRETRWLRTIRSLNPAGFAFLFITFTAPWLAIAAALALKLDGTVAGTVAGVAAAAGTFGRLVLHARGEDGWRAYWRDLPLVAVRDTLLALEWLVAAFGTQVVWRGARMTVVGGERAAAAVEGGDGR
;
A
#
# COMPACT_ATOMS: atom_id res chain seq x y z
N MET A 1 19.52 44.95 21.48
CA MET A 1 18.85 43.63 21.56
C MET A 1 19.93 42.57 21.59
N THR A 2 20.01 41.76 22.63
CA THR A 2 20.97 40.65 22.72
C THR A 2 20.52 39.54 21.78
N THR A 3 21.34 39.18 20.80
CA THR A 3 21.07 38.02 19.93
C THR A 3 20.91 36.76 20.80
N PRO A 4 19.81 36.00 20.67
CA PRO A 4 19.60 34.79 21.45
C PRO A 4 20.72 33.78 21.18
N ALA A 5 21.24 33.14 22.23
CA ALA A 5 22.21 32.07 22.09
C ALA A 5 21.56 30.83 21.48
N VAL A 6 22.15 30.29 20.41
CA VAL A 6 21.65 29.10 19.71
C VAL A 6 22.35 27.87 20.27
N SER A 7 21.60 26.92 20.82
CA SER A 7 22.15 25.68 21.37
C SER A 7 22.36 24.61 20.29
N LEU A 8 23.12 23.55 20.63
CA LEU A 8 23.25 22.36 19.77
C LEU A 8 21.89 21.68 19.52
N LEU A 9 21.02 21.67 20.54
CA LEU A 9 19.67 21.11 20.42
C LEU A 9 18.83 21.91 19.42
N ASP A 10 18.91 23.24 19.45
CA ASP A 10 18.21 24.08 18.48
C ASP A 10 18.64 23.73 17.04
N TRP A 11 19.94 23.58 16.79
CA TRP A 11 20.46 23.16 15.48
C TRP A 11 19.99 21.77 15.06
N LEU A 12 19.93 20.81 15.98
CA LEU A 12 19.43 19.47 15.69
C LEU A 12 17.95 19.48 15.32
N LEU A 13 17.12 20.22 16.05
CA LEU A 13 15.70 20.38 15.75
C LEU A 13 15.48 21.10 14.40
N ILE A 14 16.28 22.13 14.11
CA ILE A 14 16.26 22.81 12.81
C ILE A 14 16.64 21.85 11.70
N ALA A 15 17.65 21.00 11.88
CA ALA A 15 18.06 20.03 10.87
C ALA A 15 16.93 19.04 10.52
N PHE A 16 16.23 18.51 11.53
CA PHE A 16 15.06 17.65 11.29
C PHE A 16 13.88 18.40 10.66
N ALA A 17 13.64 19.66 11.07
CA ALA A 17 12.64 20.50 10.44
C ALA A 17 12.94 20.78 8.96
N VAL A 18 14.20 21.05 8.62
CA VAL A 18 14.64 21.21 7.22
C VAL A 18 14.45 19.91 6.43
N ALA A 19 14.79 18.76 7.01
CA ALA A 19 14.57 17.47 6.38
C ALA A 19 13.08 17.19 6.14
N ALA A 20 12.21 17.49 7.12
CA ALA A 20 10.76 17.35 6.99
C ALA A 20 10.17 18.32 5.96
N ALA A 21 10.67 19.57 5.90
CA ALA A 21 10.25 20.55 4.89
C ALA A 21 10.67 20.11 3.47
N ALA A 22 11.90 19.62 3.31
CA ALA A 22 12.36 19.05 2.06
C ALA A 22 11.53 17.82 1.66
N TYR A 23 11.23 16.93 2.60
CA TYR A 23 10.33 15.79 2.36
C TYR A 23 8.93 16.25 1.93
N ALA A 24 8.33 17.24 2.59
CA ALA A 24 7.01 17.76 2.25
C ALA A 24 6.96 18.30 0.81
N LEU A 25 8.01 19.03 0.40
CA LEU A 25 8.14 19.52 -0.98
C LEU A 25 8.31 18.36 -1.98
N LEU A 26 9.19 17.40 -1.68
CA LEU A 26 9.37 16.22 -2.52
C LEU A 26 8.07 15.43 -2.65
N ALA A 27 7.33 15.25 -1.56
CA ALA A 27 6.05 14.54 -1.56
C ALA A 27 5.01 15.25 -2.41
N ALA A 28 4.95 16.58 -2.32
CA ALA A 28 4.01 17.40 -3.08
C ALA A 28 4.26 17.38 -4.59
N PHE A 29 5.53 17.27 -5.01
CA PHE A 29 5.94 17.39 -6.40
C PHE A 29 6.46 16.08 -7.03
N ALA A 30 6.52 14.99 -6.27
CA ALA A 30 6.90 13.68 -6.78
C ALA A 30 5.97 13.28 -7.93
N PRO A 31 6.50 13.05 -9.15
CA PRO A 31 5.67 12.65 -10.27
C PRO A 31 5.06 11.27 -10.02
N ARG A 32 3.95 11.01 -10.71
CA ARG A 32 3.41 9.65 -10.78
C ARG A 32 4.42 8.71 -11.47
N PRO A 33 4.47 7.42 -11.08
CA PRO A 33 5.26 6.42 -11.77
C PRO A 33 4.94 6.43 -13.27
N ARG A 34 5.96 6.24 -14.10
CA ARG A 34 5.80 6.12 -15.55
C ARG A 34 6.39 4.79 -15.97
N VAL A 35 5.61 4.01 -16.71
CA VAL A 35 6.11 2.79 -17.34
C VAL A 35 6.45 3.13 -18.81
N PRO A 36 7.67 2.84 -19.30
CA PRO A 36 7.99 3.05 -20.70
C PRO A 36 6.98 2.33 -21.62
N ARG A 37 6.43 3.05 -22.60
CA ARG A 37 5.42 2.53 -23.57
C ARG A 37 5.94 1.43 -24.51
N THR A 38 7.15 0.91 -24.29
CA THR A 38 7.85 0.02 -25.23
C THR A 38 7.45 -1.46 -25.16
N ALA A 39 6.45 -1.84 -24.37
CA ALA A 39 6.00 -3.23 -24.25
C ALA A 39 4.57 -3.43 -24.80
N ALA A 40 4.32 -3.01 -26.04
CA ALA A 40 3.07 -3.35 -26.72
C ALA A 40 3.30 -4.55 -27.65
N ARG A 41 3.14 -5.78 -27.13
CA ARG A 41 2.79 -6.99 -27.93
C ARG A 41 1.97 -8.08 -27.20
N ASP A 42 1.85 -8.05 -25.87
CA ASP A 42 1.20 -9.15 -25.08
C ASP A 42 -0.05 -8.73 -24.27
N GLY A 43 -0.58 -7.52 -24.46
CA GLY A 43 -1.78 -7.03 -23.71
C GLY A 43 -3.09 -7.78 -24.00
N ALA A 44 -3.04 -8.86 -24.77
CA ALA A 44 -4.16 -9.77 -25.06
C ALA A 44 -3.97 -11.16 -24.44
N GLU A 45 -2.83 -11.43 -23.78
CA GLU A 45 -2.58 -12.71 -23.13
C GLU A 45 -3.63 -12.96 -22.04
N PRO A 46 -4.28 -14.13 -22.01
CA PRO A 46 -5.35 -14.41 -21.07
C PRO A 46 -4.94 -14.23 -19.60
N VAL A 47 -5.85 -13.71 -18.78
CA VAL A 47 -5.58 -13.38 -17.37
C VAL A 47 -6.51 -14.10 -16.41
N SER A 48 -5.96 -14.71 -15.36
CA SER A 48 -6.72 -15.20 -14.21
C SER A 48 -6.60 -14.22 -13.05
N VAL A 49 -7.73 -13.63 -12.65
CA VAL A 49 -7.80 -12.72 -11.49
C VAL A 49 -8.19 -13.50 -10.24
N LEU A 50 -7.38 -13.43 -9.18
CA LEU A 50 -7.62 -14.08 -7.90
C LEU A 50 -8.05 -13.05 -6.85
N LYS A 51 -9.25 -13.22 -6.31
CA LYS A 51 -9.88 -12.34 -5.31
C LYS A 51 -10.23 -13.12 -4.04
N PRO A 52 -9.36 -13.14 -3.02
CA PRO A 52 -9.66 -13.80 -1.76
C PRO A 52 -10.65 -12.97 -0.94
N LEU A 53 -11.84 -13.50 -0.69
CA LEU A 53 -12.93 -12.84 0.04
C LEU A 53 -13.02 -13.34 1.49
N CYS A 54 -13.60 -12.53 2.38
CA CYS A 54 -13.89 -12.89 3.77
C CYS A 54 -14.94 -11.93 4.34
N GLY A 55 -16.20 -12.38 4.41
CA GLY A 55 -17.30 -11.53 4.83
C GLY A 55 -17.80 -10.57 3.75
N ALA A 56 -18.87 -9.83 4.05
CA ALA A 56 -19.48 -8.86 3.16
C ALA A 56 -19.17 -7.43 3.65
N GLU A 57 -17.99 -6.94 3.31
CA GLU A 57 -17.58 -5.57 3.65
C GLU A 57 -18.39 -4.52 2.86
N PRO A 58 -18.45 -3.26 3.35
CA PRO A 58 -19.06 -2.17 2.60
C PRO A 58 -18.49 -2.07 1.19
N HIS A 59 -19.35 -1.79 0.21
CA HIS A 59 -19.01 -1.68 -1.21
C HIS A 59 -18.41 -2.92 -1.88
N LEU A 60 -18.47 -4.11 -1.25
CA LEU A 60 -17.91 -5.33 -1.84
C LEU A 60 -18.45 -5.58 -3.26
N TYR A 61 -19.76 -5.42 -3.49
CA TYR A 61 -20.34 -5.63 -4.82
C TYR A 61 -19.73 -4.68 -5.86
N GLU A 62 -19.68 -3.38 -5.54
CA GLU A 62 -19.18 -2.32 -6.38
C GLU A 62 -17.70 -2.53 -6.73
N ASN A 63 -16.90 -2.95 -5.76
CA ASN A 63 -15.47 -3.22 -5.95
C ASN A 63 -15.24 -4.43 -6.87
N LEU A 64 -15.93 -5.53 -6.60
CA LEU A 64 -15.81 -6.74 -7.41
C LEU A 64 -16.39 -6.57 -8.82
N ALA A 65 -17.45 -5.75 -8.98
CA ALA A 65 -18.02 -5.41 -10.28
C ALA A 65 -16.99 -4.78 -11.22
N THR A 66 -16.10 -3.92 -10.71
CA THR A 66 -15.06 -3.30 -11.56
C THR A 66 -14.12 -4.32 -12.24
N PHE A 67 -13.92 -5.50 -11.64
CA PHE A 67 -13.15 -6.59 -12.24
C PHE A 67 -13.95 -7.36 -13.30
N CYS A 68 -15.29 -7.28 -13.27
CA CYS A 68 -16.17 -7.84 -14.29
C CYS A 68 -16.34 -6.90 -15.50
N GLU A 69 -16.01 -5.62 -15.34
CA GLU A 69 -16.17 -4.55 -16.34
C GLU A 69 -14.88 -4.25 -17.13
N GLN A 70 -13.95 -5.20 -17.17
CA GLN A 70 -12.67 -5.01 -17.84
C GLN A 70 -12.82 -5.13 -19.37
N HIS A 71 -12.13 -4.24 -20.10
CA HIS A 71 -12.05 -4.26 -21.56
C HIS A 71 -11.15 -5.39 -22.10
N HIS A 72 -10.39 -6.05 -21.22
CA HIS A 72 -9.49 -7.14 -21.61
C HIS A 72 -10.29 -8.26 -22.31
N PRO A 73 -9.84 -8.75 -23.49
CA PRO A 73 -10.67 -9.60 -24.34
C PRO A 73 -10.88 -11.01 -23.77
N ARG A 74 -9.91 -11.53 -22.99
CA ARG A 74 -9.95 -12.88 -22.45
C ARG A 74 -9.42 -12.93 -21.03
N TYR A 75 -10.30 -13.09 -20.05
CA TYR A 75 -9.93 -13.23 -18.65
C TYR A 75 -11.01 -13.97 -17.90
N GLU A 76 -10.66 -14.45 -16.71
CA GLU A 76 -11.59 -14.99 -15.73
C GLU A 76 -11.38 -14.30 -14.38
N VAL A 77 -12.40 -14.34 -13.52
CA VAL A 77 -12.33 -13.83 -12.15
C VAL A 77 -12.71 -14.95 -11.19
N LEU A 78 -11.76 -15.34 -10.35
CA LEU A 78 -11.94 -16.34 -9.32
C LEU A 78 -12.11 -15.66 -7.96
N PHE A 79 -13.28 -15.84 -7.36
CA PHE A 79 -13.62 -15.39 -6.01
C PHE A 79 -13.48 -16.55 -5.03
N GLY A 80 -12.63 -16.40 -4.02
CA GLY A 80 -12.36 -17.47 -3.06
C GLY A 80 -12.93 -17.19 -1.69
N VAL A 81 -13.57 -18.16 -1.06
CA VAL A 81 -14.02 -18.10 0.34
C VAL A 81 -13.66 -19.37 1.09
N ALA A 82 -13.35 -19.23 2.38
CA ALA A 82 -12.96 -20.36 3.23
C ALA A 82 -14.17 -21.15 3.78
N SER A 83 -15.37 -20.57 3.76
CA SER A 83 -16.58 -21.15 4.35
C SER A 83 -17.76 -21.07 3.39
N ALA A 84 -18.56 -22.13 3.31
CA ALA A 84 -19.82 -22.16 2.57
C ALA A 84 -20.89 -21.22 3.17
N GLY A 85 -20.69 -20.76 4.41
CA GLY A 85 -21.55 -19.77 5.07
C GLY A 85 -21.04 -18.33 4.97
N ASP A 86 -19.99 -18.06 4.18
CA ASP A 86 -19.45 -16.71 4.04
C ASP A 86 -20.45 -15.80 3.30
N PRO A 87 -20.85 -14.65 3.85
CA PRO A 87 -21.83 -13.76 3.21
C PRO A 87 -21.32 -13.15 1.89
N ALA A 88 -20.02 -13.17 1.60
CA ALA A 88 -19.48 -12.78 0.30
C ALA A 88 -20.05 -13.62 -0.85
N ILE A 89 -20.47 -14.86 -0.59
CA ILE A 89 -21.07 -15.75 -1.61
C ILE A 89 -22.29 -15.10 -2.24
N ALA A 90 -23.17 -14.49 -1.43
CA ALA A 90 -24.37 -13.83 -1.94
C ALA A 90 -24.03 -12.64 -2.86
N VAL A 91 -22.93 -11.95 -2.61
CA VAL A 91 -22.43 -10.88 -3.47
C VAL A 91 -21.91 -11.44 -4.80
N VAL A 92 -21.15 -12.54 -4.75
CA VAL A 92 -20.64 -13.20 -5.96
C VAL A 92 -21.76 -13.77 -6.83
N GLU A 93 -22.80 -14.37 -6.24
CA GLU A 93 -23.95 -14.86 -7.01
C GLU A 93 -24.72 -13.71 -7.70
N ARG A 94 -24.84 -12.55 -7.04
CA ARG A 94 -25.39 -11.35 -7.68
C ARG A 94 -24.54 -10.88 -8.87
N LEU A 95 -23.21 -10.94 -8.76
CA LEU A 95 -22.31 -10.61 -9.87
C LEU A 95 -22.46 -11.58 -11.04
N ARG A 96 -22.56 -12.89 -10.77
CA ARG A 96 -22.80 -13.90 -11.82
C ARG A 96 -24.11 -13.64 -12.58
N ALA A 97 -25.15 -13.21 -11.87
CA ALA A 97 -26.41 -12.84 -12.49
C ALA A 97 -26.32 -11.52 -13.30
N ALA A 98 -25.53 -10.54 -12.83
CA ALA A 98 -25.36 -9.26 -13.50
C ALA A 98 -24.42 -9.33 -14.72
N TYR A 99 -23.47 -10.26 -14.72
CA TYR A 99 -22.46 -10.43 -15.78
C TYR A 99 -22.43 -11.89 -16.30
N PRO A 100 -23.53 -12.38 -16.93
CA PRO A 100 -23.65 -13.78 -17.32
C PRO A 100 -22.64 -14.21 -18.39
N ASP A 101 -22.13 -13.28 -19.19
CA ASP A 101 -21.14 -13.54 -20.24
C ASP A 101 -19.69 -13.54 -19.73
N ARG A 102 -19.48 -13.29 -18.43
CA ARG A 102 -18.14 -13.27 -17.83
C ARG A 102 -17.81 -14.60 -17.17
N ASP A 103 -16.57 -15.04 -17.36
CA ASP A 103 -16.04 -16.25 -16.74
C ASP A 103 -15.76 -16.00 -15.26
N ILE A 104 -16.79 -16.18 -14.44
CA ILE A 104 -16.76 -15.95 -12.99
C ILE A 104 -16.83 -17.31 -12.28
N ALA A 105 -15.83 -17.60 -11.45
CA ALA A 105 -15.77 -18.80 -10.63
C ALA A 105 -15.82 -18.45 -9.13
N LEU A 106 -16.73 -19.10 -8.39
CA LEU A 106 -16.72 -19.11 -6.94
C LEU A 106 -16.02 -20.38 -6.44
N VAL A 107 -14.94 -20.22 -5.69
CA VAL A 107 -14.18 -21.32 -5.08
C VAL A 107 -14.43 -21.31 -3.57
N VAL A 108 -15.22 -22.27 -3.10
CA VAL A 108 -15.45 -22.49 -1.66
C VAL A 108 -14.53 -23.62 -1.21
N ASP A 109 -13.50 -23.28 -0.43
CA ASP A 109 -12.50 -24.26 0.01
C ASP A 109 -11.93 -23.93 1.39
N ALA A 110 -12.21 -24.79 2.37
CA ALA A 110 -11.81 -24.63 3.76
C ALA A 110 -10.38 -25.12 4.06
N ARG A 111 -9.64 -25.63 3.07
CA ARG A 111 -8.26 -26.10 3.29
C ARG A 111 -7.36 -24.96 3.74
N VAL A 112 -6.74 -25.14 4.91
CA VAL A 112 -5.76 -24.22 5.49
C VAL A 112 -4.36 -24.74 5.21
N HIS A 113 -3.50 -23.90 4.64
CA HIS A 113 -2.14 -24.27 4.25
C HIS A 113 -1.06 -23.70 5.17
N GLY A 114 -1.40 -22.71 6.01
CA GLY A 114 -0.51 -22.09 6.99
C GLY A 114 -1.25 -21.06 7.85
N THR A 115 -0.51 -20.28 8.62
CA THR A 115 -1.08 -19.30 9.56
C THR A 115 -1.71 -18.09 8.89
N ASN A 116 -1.34 -17.76 7.65
CA ASN A 116 -1.99 -16.72 6.86
C ASN A 116 -3.20 -17.31 6.09
N LEU A 117 -4.41 -17.02 6.59
CA LEU A 117 -5.66 -17.49 6.00
C LEU A 117 -5.95 -16.86 4.63
N LYS A 118 -5.49 -15.64 4.37
CA LYS A 118 -5.57 -15.02 3.04
C LYS A 118 -4.76 -15.82 2.04
N VAL A 119 -3.51 -16.17 2.38
CA VAL A 119 -2.65 -16.98 1.52
C VAL A 119 -3.21 -18.40 1.34
N SER A 120 -3.80 -18.99 2.38
CA SER A 120 -4.47 -20.29 2.24
C SER A 120 -5.58 -20.26 1.19
N ASN A 121 -6.41 -19.21 1.22
CA ASN A 121 -7.45 -18.99 0.22
C ASN A 121 -6.86 -18.75 -1.18
N LEU A 122 -5.80 -17.95 -1.29
CA LEU A 122 -5.10 -17.72 -2.56
C LEU A 122 -4.50 -19.00 -3.16
N ILE A 123 -3.96 -19.91 -2.34
CA ILE A 123 -3.47 -21.22 -2.80
C ILE A 123 -4.64 -22.03 -3.40
N ASN A 124 -5.79 -22.08 -2.70
CA ASN A 124 -6.98 -22.79 -3.19
C ASN A 124 -7.51 -22.21 -4.52
N LEU A 125 -7.39 -20.88 -4.70
CA LEU A 125 -7.75 -20.19 -5.93
C LEU A 125 -6.77 -20.46 -7.07
N ALA A 126 -5.46 -20.39 -6.81
CA ALA A 126 -4.42 -20.57 -7.82
C ALA A 126 -4.45 -21.96 -8.48
N ASP A 127 -4.85 -22.99 -7.73
CA ASP A 127 -5.07 -24.36 -8.25
C ASP A 127 -6.20 -24.42 -9.30
N ARG A 128 -7.06 -23.40 -9.39
CA ARG A 128 -8.19 -23.32 -10.33
C ARG A 128 -7.98 -22.31 -11.46
N ALA A 129 -6.90 -21.54 -11.42
CA ALA A 129 -6.58 -20.54 -12.43
C ALA A 129 -6.25 -21.20 -13.78
N LYS A 130 -6.97 -20.83 -14.84
CA LYS A 130 -6.84 -21.35 -16.20
C LYS A 130 -5.66 -20.76 -16.99
N TYR A 131 -5.21 -19.56 -16.64
CA TYR A 131 -4.30 -18.78 -17.47
C TYR A 131 -2.96 -18.50 -16.78
N ASP A 132 -1.96 -18.10 -17.58
CA ASP A 132 -0.58 -17.94 -17.10
C ASP A 132 -0.26 -16.52 -16.63
N ARG A 133 -1.07 -15.52 -16.97
CA ARG A 133 -1.01 -14.21 -16.33
C ARG A 133 -1.91 -14.26 -15.10
N ILE A 134 -1.33 -14.10 -13.91
CA ILE A 134 -2.05 -14.10 -12.65
C ILE A 134 -2.09 -12.69 -12.10
N VAL A 135 -3.29 -12.21 -11.75
CA VAL A 135 -3.49 -10.94 -11.06
C VAL A 135 -4.13 -11.21 -9.71
N ILE A 136 -3.46 -10.87 -8.63
CA ILE A 136 -3.99 -10.94 -7.27
C ILE A 136 -4.36 -9.53 -6.84
N ALA A 137 -5.58 -9.34 -6.31
CA ALA A 137 -6.00 -8.08 -5.74
C ALA A 137 -6.96 -8.31 -4.57
N ASP A 138 -6.89 -7.44 -3.57
CA ASP A 138 -7.75 -7.50 -2.39
C ASP A 138 -9.21 -7.13 -2.71
N SER A 139 -10.15 -7.52 -1.84
CA SER A 139 -11.60 -7.41 -2.07
C SER A 139 -12.14 -5.98 -2.01
N ASP A 140 -11.43 -5.09 -1.33
CA ASP A 140 -11.70 -3.66 -1.17
C ASP A 140 -11.15 -2.79 -2.32
N ILE A 141 -10.54 -3.42 -3.33
CA ILE A 141 -9.92 -2.74 -4.45
C ILE A 141 -10.93 -2.55 -5.59
N ALA A 142 -11.01 -1.33 -6.11
CA ALA A 142 -11.73 -0.99 -7.33
C ALA A 142 -10.78 -0.46 -8.41
N VAL A 143 -11.08 -0.79 -9.66
CA VAL A 143 -10.19 -0.54 -10.81
C VAL A 143 -10.92 0.07 -12.00
N ALA A 144 -10.18 0.70 -12.91
CA ALA A 144 -10.73 1.22 -14.16
C ALA A 144 -10.89 0.11 -15.21
N PRO A 145 -11.73 0.30 -16.26
CA PRO A 145 -11.96 -0.73 -17.29
C PRO A 145 -10.73 -1.17 -18.11
N ASP A 146 -9.69 -0.32 -18.20
CA ASP A 146 -8.42 -0.58 -18.88
C ASP A 146 -7.36 -1.23 -17.97
N TYR A 147 -7.70 -1.51 -16.70
CA TYR A 147 -6.76 -1.95 -15.68
C TYR A 147 -6.00 -3.21 -16.06
N LEU A 148 -6.69 -4.30 -16.45
CA LEU A 148 -6.04 -5.58 -16.72
C LEU A 148 -5.01 -5.47 -17.86
N GLU A 149 -5.36 -4.77 -18.95
CA GLU A 149 -4.43 -4.54 -20.07
C GLU A 149 -3.16 -3.81 -19.59
N ARG A 150 -3.32 -2.77 -18.78
CA ARG A 150 -2.20 -1.91 -18.37
C ARG A 150 -1.31 -2.55 -17.30
N VAL A 151 -1.88 -3.31 -16.36
CA VAL A 151 -1.09 -3.95 -15.30
C VAL A 151 -0.40 -5.23 -15.76
N THR A 152 -0.91 -5.90 -16.81
CA THR A 152 -0.26 -7.09 -17.35
C THR A 152 0.70 -6.79 -18.50
N ALA A 153 0.55 -5.66 -19.21
CA ALA A 153 1.44 -5.28 -20.30
C ALA A 153 2.96 -5.35 -19.96
N PRO A 154 3.44 -4.90 -18.78
CA PRO A 154 4.86 -5.00 -18.44
C PRO A 154 5.38 -6.44 -18.31
N LEU A 155 4.50 -7.42 -18.10
CA LEU A 155 4.88 -8.83 -17.97
C LEU A 155 5.30 -9.45 -19.32
N ALA A 156 5.16 -8.74 -20.43
CA ALA A 156 5.74 -9.12 -21.73
C ALA A 156 7.27 -9.19 -21.67
N ASP A 157 7.89 -8.38 -20.81
CA ASP A 157 9.32 -8.40 -20.54
C ASP A 157 9.63 -9.49 -19.50
N ALA A 158 10.33 -10.55 -19.92
CA ALA A 158 10.70 -11.67 -19.06
C ALA A 158 11.62 -11.27 -17.87
N SER A 159 12.23 -10.07 -17.90
CA SER A 159 12.95 -9.51 -16.76
C SER A 159 12.03 -8.96 -15.67
N VAL A 160 10.73 -8.77 -15.94
CA VAL A 160 9.74 -8.32 -14.96
C VAL A 160 9.19 -9.53 -14.20
N GLY A 161 9.42 -9.54 -12.89
CA GLY A 161 8.93 -10.61 -12.01
C GLY A 161 7.50 -10.33 -11.55
N VAL A 162 7.22 -9.07 -11.21
CA VAL A 162 5.92 -8.66 -10.69
C VAL A 162 5.63 -7.20 -11.05
N VAL A 163 4.36 -6.90 -11.26
CA VAL A 163 3.82 -5.54 -11.37
C VAL A 163 2.95 -5.27 -10.15
N THR A 164 3.09 -4.11 -9.53
CA THR A 164 2.27 -3.67 -8.40
C THR A 164 1.71 -2.28 -8.67
N CYS A 165 0.51 -1.99 -8.15
CA CYS A 165 -0.10 -0.65 -8.28
C CYS A 165 0.00 0.14 -6.99
N LEU A 166 0.20 1.45 -7.12
CA LEU A 166 -0.12 2.37 -6.03
C LEU A 166 -1.65 2.49 -5.93
N TYR A 167 -2.12 2.97 -4.79
CA TYR A 167 -3.55 3.13 -4.56
C TYR A 167 -3.86 4.44 -3.86
N HIS A 168 -5.07 4.92 -4.10
CA HIS A 168 -5.67 6.04 -3.39
C HIS A 168 -6.86 5.57 -2.55
N ALA A 169 -7.13 6.27 -1.45
CA ALA A 169 -8.23 5.89 -0.57
C ALA A 169 -9.58 6.45 -1.04
N ARG A 170 -10.64 5.68 -0.78
CA ARG A 170 -12.03 6.13 -0.81
C ARG A 170 -12.63 5.99 0.57
N SER A 171 -13.00 7.12 1.15
CA SER A 171 -13.65 7.15 2.46
C SER A 171 -15.10 6.65 2.34
N VAL A 172 -15.43 5.54 3.02
CA VAL A 172 -16.80 5.00 3.08
C VAL A 172 -17.63 5.68 4.18
N GLY A 173 -17.56 7.01 4.23
CA GLY A 173 -18.35 7.85 5.11
C GLY A 173 -17.86 7.90 6.57
N GLY A 174 -18.17 9.01 7.24
CA GLY A 174 -17.80 9.24 8.64
C GLY A 174 -16.46 9.95 8.83
N PHE A 175 -16.18 10.33 10.07
CA PHE A 175 -14.98 11.10 10.42
C PHE A 175 -13.70 10.24 10.34
N TRP A 176 -13.74 9.03 10.88
CA TRP A 176 -12.56 8.16 11.00
C TRP A 176 -12.08 7.60 9.67
N THR A 177 -12.99 7.33 8.73
CA THR A 177 -12.61 6.88 7.39
C THR A 177 -11.91 7.99 6.59
N ARG A 178 -12.23 9.27 6.84
CA ARG A 178 -11.50 10.42 6.26
C ARG A 178 -10.09 10.55 6.83
N ILE A 179 -9.92 10.36 8.14
CA ILE A 179 -8.59 10.31 8.78
C ILE A 179 -7.76 9.14 8.20
N GLY A 180 -8.38 7.97 8.04
CA GLY A 180 -7.73 6.81 7.44
C GLY A 180 -7.40 6.99 5.95
N ALA A 181 -8.21 7.74 5.21
CA ALA A 181 -7.90 8.08 3.81
C ALA A 181 -6.61 8.92 3.72
N GLN A 182 -6.43 9.90 4.62
CA GLN A 182 -5.20 10.70 4.68
C GLN A 182 -3.96 9.87 5.04
N PHE A 183 -4.09 8.77 5.78
CA PHE A 183 -2.97 7.84 6.01
C PHE A 183 -2.44 7.28 4.67
N VAL A 184 -3.34 6.95 3.75
CA VAL A 184 -3.00 6.46 2.42
C VAL A 184 -2.50 7.61 1.53
N ASP A 185 -3.34 8.62 1.31
CA ASP A 185 -3.13 9.60 0.24
C ASP A 185 -2.11 10.67 0.60
N ALA A 186 -2.03 11.03 1.89
CA ALA A 186 -1.18 12.11 2.37
C ALA A 186 0.13 11.63 3.00
N TRP A 187 0.31 10.33 3.23
CA TRP A 187 1.53 9.77 3.78
C TRP A 187 2.07 8.58 2.99
N PHE A 188 1.32 7.47 2.93
CA PHE A 188 1.82 6.22 2.35
C PHE A 188 2.16 6.36 0.86
N ALA A 189 1.19 6.77 0.03
CA ALA A 189 1.38 6.89 -1.41
C ALA A 189 2.52 7.89 -1.78
N PRO A 190 2.61 9.08 -1.18
CA PRO A 190 3.74 9.99 -1.39
C PRO A 190 5.09 9.39 -0.98
N SER A 191 5.15 8.66 0.15
CA SER A 191 6.39 8.02 0.62
C SER A 191 6.92 6.99 -0.37
N VAL A 192 6.03 6.22 -0.99
CA VAL A 192 6.37 5.24 -2.03
C VAL A 192 6.87 5.95 -3.28
N ARG A 193 6.20 7.03 -3.72
CA ARG A 193 6.65 7.82 -4.89
C ARG A 193 8.05 8.37 -4.71
N ILE A 194 8.35 8.96 -3.55
CA ILE A 194 9.71 9.47 -3.23
C ILE A 194 10.73 8.33 -3.26
N THR A 195 10.42 7.21 -2.60
CA THR A 195 11.36 6.08 -2.51
C THR A 195 11.59 5.45 -3.89
N HIS A 196 10.56 5.40 -4.75
CA HIS A 196 10.66 4.97 -6.13
C HIS A 196 11.50 5.92 -7.01
N LEU A 197 11.37 7.24 -6.82
CA LEU A 197 12.23 8.24 -7.47
C LEU A 197 13.70 8.08 -7.08
N GLY A 198 13.96 7.65 -5.85
CA GLY A 198 15.29 7.27 -5.38
C GLY A 198 15.82 5.95 -5.98
N GLY A 199 15.11 5.34 -6.93
CA GLY A 199 15.50 4.12 -7.62
C GLY A 199 15.10 2.82 -6.91
N SER A 200 14.38 2.89 -5.79
CA SER A 200 13.91 1.67 -5.13
C SER A 200 12.80 1.00 -5.93
N SER A 201 12.86 -0.32 -5.97
CA SER A 201 11.80 -1.21 -6.46
C SER A 201 11.37 -2.22 -5.39
N ARG A 202 11.78 -2.02 -4.13
CA ARG A 202 11.57 -2.98 -3.04
C ARG A 202 10.20 -2.79 -2.39
N PHE A 203 9.16 -2.95 -3.21
CA PHE A 203 7.76 -2.83 -2.82
C PHE A 203 6.94 -4.00 -3.36
N GLY A 204 5.75 -4.19 -2.79
CA GLY A 204 4.72 -5.11 -3.25
C GLY A 204 3.48 -4.82 -2.42
N PHE A 205 2.37 -4.52 -3.08
CA PHE A 205 1.16 -4.03 -2.41
C PHE A 205 -0.03 -4.94 -2.72
N GLY A 206 -0.72 -5.40 -1.68
CA GLY A 206 -1.91 -6.26 -1.80
C GLY A 206 -3.04 -5.68 -2.66
N ALA A 207 -3.01 -4.37 -2.90
CA ALA A 207 -3.90 -3.70 -3.84
C ALA A 207 -3.85 -4.32 -5.25
N THR A 208 -2.66 -4.68 -5.73
CA THR A 208 -2.46 -5.36 -7.00
C THR A 208 -1.10 -6.01 -7.05
N LEU A 209 -1.06 -7.30 -7.37
CA LEU A 209 0.16 -8.03 -7.73
C LEU A 209 -0.11 -8.83 -9.01
N ALA A 210 0.48 -8.42 -10.12
CA ALA A 210 0.41 -9.14 -11.39
C ALA A 210 1.74 -9.82 -11.68
N LEU A 211 1.72 -11.11 -12.04
CA LEU A 211 2.89 -11.92 -12.32
C LEU A 211 2.55 -13.05 -13.29
N THR A 212 3.58 -13.74 -13.80
CA THR A 212 3.37 -14.95 -14.59
C THR A 212 3.33 -16.19 -13.71
N ARG A 213 2.67 -17.23 -14.20
CA ARG A 213 2.72 -18.57 -13.61
C ARG A 213 4.16 -19.08 -13.52
N ASP A 214 4.98 -18.86 -14.55
CA ASP A 214 6.42 -19.15 -14.51
C ASP A 214 7.14 -18.43 -13.36
N THR A 215 6.89 -17.12 -13.15
CA THR A 215 7.46 -16.43 -11.97
C THR A 215 6.98 -17.08 -10.69
N LEU A 216 5.68 -17.33 -10.58
CA LEU A 216 5.07 -17.89 -9.37
C LEU A 216 5.65 -19.27 -9.04
N GLU A 217 5.83 -20.14 -10.03
CA GLU A 217 6.41 -21.47 -9.85
C GLU A 217 7.89 -21.40 -9.46
N ARG A 218 8.68 -20.51 -10.08
CA ARG A 218 10.10 -20.34 -9.77
C ARG A 218 10.37 -19.87 -8.35
N ILE A 219 9.46 -19.11 -7.74
CA ILE A 219 9.58 -18.71 -6.33
C ILE A 219 9.04 -19.77 -5.36
N GLY A 220 8.59 -20.93 -5.84
CA GLY A 220 8.03 -22.01 -5.03
C GLY A 220 6.50 -21.97 -4.86
N GLY A 221 5.80 -21.18 -5.67
CA GLY A 221 4.36 -20.99 -5.61
C GLY A 221 3.91 -20.15 -4.41
N LEU A 222 2.60 -19.98 -4.22
CA LEU A 222 2.05 -19.24 -3.07
C LEU A 222 2.29 -19.93 -1.72
N ARG A 223 2.65 -21.22 -1.72
CA ARG A 223 2.90 -22.00 -0.50
C ARG A 223 4.06 -21.46 0.33
N VAL A 224 5.05 -20.80 -0.29
CA VAL A 224 6.17 -20.18 0.43
C VAL A 224 5.74 -19.00 1.29
N LEU A 225 4.55 -18.42 1.03
CA LEU A 225 4.00 -17.27 1.74
C LEU A 225 3.02 -17.66 2.85
N ARG A 226 2.77 -18.96 3.07
CA ARG A 226 1.67 -19.47 3.92
C ARG A 226 1.69 -18.97 5.36
N ASP A 227 2.86 -18.57 5.86
CA ASP A 227 3.09 -18.12 7.24
C ASP A 227 3.55 -16.66 7.31
N GLU A 228 3.58 -15.96 6.17
CA GLU A 228 4.08 -14.59 6.09
C GLU A 228 2.95 -13.59 6.31
N LEU A 229 3.16 -12.61 7.19
CA LEU A 229 2.20 -11.52 7.42
C LEU A 229 2.13 -10.55 6.23
N ALA A 230 3.27 -10.28 5.60
CA ALA A 230 3.41 -9.38 4.46
C ALA A 230 3.51 -10.19 3.16
N ASP A 231 2.46 -10.96 2.86
CA ASP A 231 2.43 -11.82 1.67
C ASP A 231 2.69 -11.03 0.38
N ASP A 232 2.20 -9.81 0.30
CA ASP A 232 2.37 -8.90 -0.83
C ASP A 232 3.82 -8.45 -1.06
N PHE A 233 4.49 -8.01 0.02
CA PHE A 233 5.90 -7.66 -0.03
C PHE A 233 6.75 -8.84 -0.49
N TRP A 234 6.49 -10.02 0.07
CA TRP A 234 7.26 -11.23 -0.23
C TRP A 234 7.00 -11.76 -1.63
N LEU A 235 5.76 -11.72 -2.10
CA LEU A 235 5.43 -12.08 -3.48
C LEU A 235 6.17 -11.20 -4.49
N ALA A 236 6.56 -10.00 -4.10
CA ALA A 236 7.42 -9.13 -4.90
C ALA A 236 8.92 -9.30 -4.64
N GLU A 237 9.33 -9.58 -3.40
CA GLU A 237 10.73 -9.77 -3.00
C GLU A 237 11.35 -11.06 -3.54
N LEU A 238 10.61 -12.16 -3.56
CA LEU A 238 11.14 -13.43 -4.02
C LEU A 238 11.53 -13.39 -5.52
N PRO A 239 10.71 -12.84 -6.44
CA PRO A 239 11.15 -12.64 -7.82
C PRO A 239 12.39 -11.74 -7.94
N ARG A 240 12.54 -10.71 -7.08
CA ARG A 240 13.74 -9.86 -7.07
C ARG A 240 15.00 -10.60 -6.70
N ARG A 241 14.91 -11.55 -5.77
CA ARG A 241 16.03 -12.41 -5.39
C ARG A 241 16.46 -13.34 -6.53
N LEU A 242 15.55 -13.64 -7.45
CA LEU A 242 15.84 -14.36 -8.70
C LEU A 242 16.36 -13.44 -9.82
N GLY A 243 16.69 -12.17 -9.52
CA GLY A 243 17.19 -11.20 -10.51
C GLY A 243 16.11 -10.56 -11.38
N ARG A 244 14.82 -10.80 -11.11
CA ARG A 244 13.71 -10.13 -11.82
C ARG A 244 13.38 -8.78 -11.19
N ARG A 245 12.81 -7.87 -11.95
CA ARG A 245 12.48 -6.51 -11.48
C ARG A 245 11.02 -6.44 -11.04
N THR A 246 10.77 -5.57 -10.06
CA THR A 246 9.43 -5.14 -9.70
C THR A 246 9.11 -3.85 -10.43
N VAL A 247 7.97 -3.82 -11.11
CA VAL A 247 7.46 -2.63 -11.79
C VAL A 247 6.36 -2.01 -10.93
N LEU A 248 6.53 -0.74 -10.58
CA LEU A 248 5.44 0.08 -10.04
C LEU A 248 4.63 0.63 -11.23
N SER A 249 3.38 0.19 -11.35
CA SER A 249 2.49 0.57 -12.43
C SER A 249 2.18 2.08 -12.41
N GLU A 250 1.91 2.62 -13.60
CA GLU A 250 1.31 3.95 -13.76
C GLU A 250 -0.20 3.97 -13.44
N VAL A 251 -0.81 2.79 -13.29
CA VAL A 251 -2.18 2.64 -12.83
C VAL A 251 -2.24 2.86 -11.32
N GLU A 252 -3.16 3.72 -10.91
CA GLU A 252 -3.49 3.98 -9.51
C GLU A 252 -4.89 3.41 -9.27
N VAL A 253 -5.03 2.49 -8.32
CA VAL A 253 -6.30 1.82 -7.99
C VAL A 253 -6.94 2.45 -6.75
N ALA A 254 -8.24 2.22 -6.55
CA ALA A 254 -8.92 2.71 -5.36
C ALA A 254 -8.98 1.60 -4.28
N THR A 255 -8.78 1.96 -3.01
CA THR A 255 -9.03 1.09 -1.84
C THR A 255 -10.04 1.75 -0.91
N ASP A 256 -10.95 0.97 -0.35
CA ASP A 256 -11.93 1.49 0.59
C ASP A 256 -11.39 1.58 2.03
N VAL A 257 -11.68 2.71 2.67
CA VAL A 257 -11.45 2.92 4.10
C VAL A 257 -12.78 2.82 4.82
N ILE A 258 -12.95 1.76 5.61
CA ILE A 258 -14.22 1.37 6.22
C ILE A 258 -14.22 1.44 7.75
N GLU A 259 -13.10 1.82 8.38
CA GLU A 259 -12.97 1.88 9.83
C GLU A 259 -13.82 3.02 10.41
N ALA A 260 -14.98 2.63 10.95
CA ALA A 260 -15.98 3.57 11.46
C ALA A 260 -15.60 4.25 12.79
N SER A 261 -14.57 3.76 13.49
CA SER A 261 -14.15 4.29 14.79
C SER A 261 -12.62 4.24 14.98
N PHE A 262 -12.15 4.97 15.99
CA PHE A 262 -10.73 5.07 16.32
C PHE A 262 -10.03 3.71 16.54
N GLY A 263 -10.66 2.80 17.29
CA GLY A 263 -10.04 1.53 17.67
C GLY A 263 -9.64 0.66 16.46
N PRO A 264 -10.58 0.30 15.55
CA PRO A 264 -10.28 -0.43 14.33
C PRO A 264 -9.23 0.27 13.44
N LEU A 265 -9.33 1.59 13.30
CA LEU A 265 -8.37 2.38 12.52
C LEU A 265 -6.96 2.27 13.10
N TRP A 266 -6.81 2.56 14.40
CA TRP A 266 -5.57 2.47 15.15
C TRP A 266 -4.94 1.08 15.05
N HIS A 267 -5.74 0.02 15.19
CA HIS A 267 -5.25 -1.36 15.07
C HIS A 267 -4.76 -1.67 13.66
N ARG A 268 -5.46 -1.21 12.62
CA ARG A 268 -5.07 -1.41 11.23
C ARG A 268 -3.74 -0.72 10.93
N GLU A 269 -3.64 0.56 11.26
CA GLU A 269 -2.48 1.39 10.94
C GLU A 269 -1.24 0.99 11.78
N THR A 270 -1.42 0.69 13.06
CA THR A 270 -0.35 0.14 13.90
C THR A 270 0.18 -1.19 13.36
N ARG A 271 -0.71 -2.06 12.86
CA ARG A 271 -0.30 -3.33 12.21
C ARG A 271 0.54 -3.07 10.96
N TRP A 272 0.15 -2.12 10.12
CA TRP A 272 0.92 -1.74 8.93
C TRP A 272 2.30 -1.19 9.31
N LEU A 273 2.38 -0.28 10.28
CA LEU A 273 3.66 0.26 10.74
C LEU A 273 4.57 -0.81 11.37
N ARG A 274 4.02 -1.76 12.12
CA ARG A 274 4.79 -2.92 12.63
C ARG A 274 5.31 -3.81 11.50
N THR A 275 4.51 -3.98 10.44
CA THR A 275 4.91 -4.74 9.25
C THR A 275 6.04 -4.01 8.51
N ILE A 276 5.96 -2.68 8.35
CA ILE A 276 7.04 -1.88 7.78
C ILE A 276 8.31 -2.01 8.64
N ARG A 277 8.19 -1.98 9.97
CA ARG A 277 9.32 -2.16 10.89
C ARG A 277 10.02 -3.51 10.71
N SER A 278 9.28 -4.60 10.52
CA SER A 278 9.89 -5.92 10.35
C SER A 278 10.58 -6.11 9.00
N LEU A 279 10.09 -5.42 7.95
CA LEU A 279 10.63 -5.52 6.60
C LEU A 279 11.80 -4.56 6.34
N ASN A 280 11.73 -3.36 6.93
CA ASN A 280 12.73 -2.31 6.76
C ASN A 280 12.94 -1.54 8.08
N PRO A 281 13.70 -2.11 9.04
CA PRO A 281 13.93 -1.48 10.35
C PRO A 281 14.56 -0.09 10.26
N ALA A 282 15.52 0.09 9.33
CA ALA A 282 16.18 1.37 9.13
C ALA A 282 15.21 2.42 8.55
N GLY A 283 14.46 2.06 7.51
CA GLY A 283 13.43 2.94 6.96
C GLY A 283 12.37 3.31 8.00
N PHE A 284 11.93 2.33 8.79
CA PHE A 284 11.02 2.55 9.91
C PHE A 284 11.59 3.54 10.93
N ALA A 285 12.86 3.41 11.33
CA ALA A 285 13.48 4.29 12.32
C ALA A 285 13.51 5.77 11.88
N PHE A 286 13.54 6.05 10.57
CA PHE A 286 13.54 7.41 10.04
C PHE A 286 12.17 7.90 9.55
N LEU A 287 11.10 7.12 9.72
CA LEU A 287 9.75 7.55 9.32
C LEU A 287 9.31 8.84 9.99
N PHE A 288 9.82 9.16 11.18
CA PHE A 288 9.47 10.38 11.90
C PHE A 288 9.71 11.66 11.09
N ILE A 289 10.64 11.66 10.14
CA ILE A 289 10.90 12.80 9.24
C ILE A 289 9.70 13.07 8.32
N THR A 290 8.94 12.02 8.01
CA THR A 290 7.79 12.08 7.08
C THR A 290 6.51 12.62 7.74
N PHE A 291 6.49 12.74 9.08
CA PHE A 291 5.35 13.26 9.84
C PHE A 291 5.49 14.77 9.94
N THR A 292 5.13 15.48 8.87
CA THR A 292 5.58 16.85 8.65
C THR A 292 5.03 17.85 9.67
N ALA A 293 3.74 17.76 10.07
CA ALA A 293 3.10 18.81 10.86
C ALA A 293 3.78 19.09 12.22
N PRO A 294 4.17 18.07 13.04
CA PRO A 294 4.96 18.31 14.25
C PRO A 294 6.26 19.07 14.02
N TRP A 295 7.01 18.72 12.98
CA TRP A 295 8.28 19.37 12.65
C TRP A 295 8.10 20.81 12.17
N LEU A 296 7.05 21.08 11.39
CA LEU A 296 6.75 22.44 10.92
C LEU A 296 6.29 23.35 12.08
N ALA A 297 5.56 22.81 13.06
CA ALA A 297 5.21 23.53 14.27
C ALA A 297 6.45 23.86 15.12
N ILE A 298 7.38 22.90 15.28
CA ILE A 298 8.67 23.13 15.95
C ILE A 298 9.48 24.19 15.20
N ALA A 299 9.54 24.13 13.87
CA ALA A 299 10.24 25.10 13.04
C ALA A 299 9.68 26.52 13.23
N ALA A 300 8.36 26.68 13.23
CA ALA A 300 7.71 27.96 13.47
C ALA A 300 8.01 28.50 14.88
N ALA A 301 7.96 27.64 15.91
CA ALA A 301 8.30 28.03 17.28
C ALA A 301 9.78 28.46 17.42
N LEU A 302 10.70 27.75 16.77
CA LEU A 302 12.13 28.10 16.76
C LEU A 302 12.40 29.39 15.98
N ALA A 303 11.68 29.66 14.90
CA ALA A 303 11.77 30.91 14.17
C ALA A 303 11.42 32.11 15.05
N LEU A 304 10.35 32.00 15.86
CA LEU A 304 9.95 33.04 16.81
C LEU A 304 10.94 33.16 18.00
N LYS A 305 11.40 32.03 18.54
CA LYS A 305 12.35 31.99 19.66
C LYS A 305 13.71 32.61 19.31
N LEU A 306 14.18 32.37 18.09
CA LEU A 306 15.52 32.72 17.63
C LEU A 306 15.52 33.90 16.64
N ASP A 307 14.50 34.78 16.73
CA ASP A 307 14.34 35.92 15.84
C ASP A 307 15.60 36.81 15.80
N GLY A 308 15.91 37.32 14.62
CA GLY A 308 17.13 38.07 14.36
C GLY A 308 18.43 37.24 14.27
N THR A 309 18.37 35.91 14.35
CA THR A 309 19.54 35.03 14.12
C THR A 309 19.42 34.23 12.81
N VAL A 310 20.57 33.76 12.30
CA VAL A 310 20.61 32.85 11.14
C VAL A 310 19.80 31.58 11.40
N ALA A 311 19.88 31.01 12.60
CA ALA A 311 19.13 29.82 12.98
C ALA A 311 17.61 30.04 12.92
N GLY A 312 17.14 31.19 13.43
CA GLY A 312 15.73 31.60 13.34
C GLY A 312 15.26 31.78 11.89
N THR A 313 16.10 32.39 11.03
CA THR A 313 15.80 32.51 9.60
C THR A 313 15.68 31.15 8.91
N VAL A 314 16.61 30.22 9.16
CA VAL A 314 16.56 28.87 8.58
C VAL A 314 15.31 28.13 9.04
N ALA A 315 14.97 28.21 10.33
CA ALA A 315 13.75 27.62 10.88
C ALA A 315 12.48 28.21 10.23
N GLY A 316 12.44 29.53 10.04
CA GLY A 316 11.32 30.23 9.40
C GLY A 316 11.14 29.83 7.93
N VAL A 317 12.23 29.73 7.18
CA VAL A 317 12.21 29.25 5.78
C VAL A 317 11.73 27.79 5.72
N ALA A 318 12.23 26.92 6.60
CA ALA A 318 11.79 25.53 6.67
C ALA A 318 10.30 25.42 7.00
N ALA A 319 9.81 26.19 7.97
CA ALA A 319 8.40 26.23 8.34
C ALA A 319 7.52 26.68 7.15
N ALA A 320 7.89 27.77 6.48
CA ALA A 320 7.14 28.32 5.36
C ALA A 320 7.14 27.37 4.14
N ALA A 321 8.32 26.90 3.73
CA ALA A 321 8.48 26.03 2.56
C ALA A 321 7.82 24.65 2.79
N GLY A 322 7.99 24.08 3.99
CA GLY A 322 7.37 22.81 4.33
C GLY A 322 5.85 22.92 4.48
N THR A 323 5.33 24.01 5.04
CA THR A 323 3.87 24.26 5.09
C THR A 323 3.31 24.40 3.68
N PHE A 324 3.98 25.13 2.80
CA PHE A 324 3.60 25.22 1.39
C PHE A 324 3.56 23.83 0.73
N GLY A 325 4.63 23.03 0.88
CA GLY A 325 4.66 21.66 0.39
C GLY A 325 3.49 20.81 0.92
N ARG A 326 3.22 20.88 2.22
CA ARG A 326 2.14 20.11 2.85
C ARG A 326 0.75 20.52 2.36
N LEU A 327 0.51 21.82 2.16
CA LEU A 327 -0.74 22.34 1.60
C LEU A 327 -0.92 21.94 0.13
N VAL A 328 0.15 21.97 -0.66
CA VAL A 328 0.12 21.49 -2.06
C VAL A 328 -0.14 19.99 -2.10
N LEU A 329 0.50 19.21 -1.25
CA LEU A 329 0.26 17.77 -1.16
C LEU A 329 -1.20 17.47 -0.81
N HIS A 330 -1.76 18.18 0.17
CA HIS A 330 -3.17 18.08 0.54
C HIS A 330 -4.08 18.43 -0.64
N ALA A 331 -3.82 19.56 -1.31
CA ALA A 331 -4.60 19.97 -2.48
C ALA A 331 -4.57 18.96 -3.64
N ARG A 332 -3.49 18.19 -3.79
CA ARG A 332 -3.37 17.15 -4.83
C ARG A 332 -4.09 15.85 -4.50
N GLY A 333 -4.37 15.59 -3.22
CA GLY A 333 -5.07 14.39 -2.76
C GLY A 333 -6.59 14.56 -2.67
N GLU A 334 -7.10 15.79 -2.78
CA GLU A 334 -8.51 16.09 -2.53
C GLU A 334 -9.31 16.32 -3.82
N ASP A 335 -10.55 15.84 -3.84
CA ASP A 335 -11.49 15.95 -4.97
C ASP A 335 -12.16 17.32 -5.03
N GLY A 336 -11.34 18.39 -5.05
CA GLY A 336 -11.76 19.77 -5.24
C GLY A 336 -11.83 20.61 -3.97
N TRP A 337 -12.19 21.89 -4.17
CA TRP A 337 -12.02 22.93 -3.14
C TRP A 337 -12.82 22.70 -1.85
N ARG A 338 -14.01 22.09 -1.94
CA ARG A 338 -14.84 21.81 -0.75
C ARG A 338 -14.22 20.73 0.12
N ALA A 339 -13.72 19.66 -0.50
CA ALA A 339 -13.05 18.57 0.20
C ALA A 339 -11.75 19.09 0.83
N TYR A 340 -10.96 19.86 0.08
CA TYR A 340 -9.76 20.54 0.58
C TYR A 340 -9.99 21.26 1.92
N TRP A 341 -10.91 22.21 2.00
CA TRP A 341 -11.12 22.98 3.24
C TRP A 341 -11.74 22.15 4.37
N ARG A 342 -12.57 21.17 4.01
CA ARG A 342 -13.22 20.27 4.97
C ARG A 342 -12.21 19.33 5.64
N ASP A 343 -11.20 18.87 4.90
CA ASP A 343 -10.19 17.90 5.33
C ASP A 343 -8.87 18.54 5.78
N LEU A 344 -8.64 19.82 5.47
CA LEU A 344 -7.41 20.54 5.84
C LEU A 344 -7.13 20.52 7.35
N PRO A 345 -8.11 20.74 8.27
CA PRO A 345 -7.84 20.63 9.70
C PRO A 345 -7.41 19.22 10.14
N LEU A 346 -7.78 18.19 9.38
CA LEU A 346 -7.46 16.80 9.70
C LEU A 346 -5.99 16.46 9.43
N VAL A 347 -5.31 17.22 8.58
CA VAL A 347 -3.88 17.03 8.26
C VAL A 347 -3.01 17.00 9.50
N ALA A 348 -3.17 17.98 10.40
CA ALA A 348 -2.39 18.03 11.64
C ALA A 348 -2.74 16.89 12.60
N VAL A 349 -4.03 16.51 12.65
CA VAL A 349 -4.51 15.38 13.45
C VAL A 349 -3.88 14.08 12.95
N ARG A 350 -3.87 13.87 11.63
CA ARG A 350 -3.31 12.68 10.99
C ARG A 350 -1.81 12.56 11.19
N ASP A 351 -1.03 13.62 10.94
CA ASP A 351 0.43 13.60 11.12
C ASP A 351 0.80 13.34 12.59
N THR A 352 0.03 13.91 13.54
CA THR A 352 0.21 13.63 14.97
C THR A 352 -0.15 12.19 15.32
N LEU A 353 -1.26 11.68 14.80
CA LEU A 353 -1.69 10.31 15.03
C LEU A 353 -0.67 9.31 14.51
N LEU A 354 -0.13 9.56 13.32
CA LEU A 354 0.93 8.75 12.71
C LEU A 354 2.22 8.77 13.54
N ALA A 355 2.59 9.91 14.14
CA ALA A 355 3.73 9.98 15.06
C ALA A 355 3.52 9.12 16.32
N LEU A 356 2.31 9.13 16.88
CA LEU A 356 1.95 8.29 18.03
C LEU A 356 1.94 6.79 17.66
N GLU A 357 1.37 6.44 16.50
CA GLU A 357 1.35 5.07 16.01
C GLU A 357 2.76 4.56 15.70
N TRP A 358 3.64 5.41 15.17
CA TRP A 358 5.04 5.07 14.95
C TRP A 358 5.75 4.75 16.26
N LEU A 359 5.58 5.59 17.29
CA LEU A 359 6.10 5.32 18.63
C LEU A 359 5.57 3.99 19.17
N VAL A 360 4.27 3.72 19.05
CA VAL A 360 3.67 2.48 19.54
C VAL A 360 4.07 1.26 18.71
N ALA A 361 4.23 1.41 17.40
CA ALA A 361 4.64 0.36 16.49
C ALA A 361 6.12 -0.03 16.67
N ALA A 362 6.94 0.87 17.23
CA ALA A 362 8.30 0.55 17.66
C ALA A 362 8.32 -0.55 18.72
N PHE A 363 7.23 -0.70 19.48
CA PHE A 363 7.06 -1.72 20.50
C PHE A 363 6.05 -2.81 20.09
N GLY A 364 6.24 -4.02 20.61
CA GLY A 364 5.36 -5.17 20.41
C GLY A 364 5.67 -6.00 19.15
N THR A 365 5.45 -7.31 19.24
CA THR A 365 5.80 -8.31 18.21
C THR A 365 4.59 -9.09 17.70
N GLN A 366 3.37 -8.69 18.07
CA GLN A 366 2.14 -9.40 17.73
C GLN A 366 1.14 -8.45 17.07
N VAL A 367 0.41 -8.97 16.08
CA VAL A 367 -0.72 -8.29 15.44
C VAL A 367 -1.90 -9.26 15.35
N VAL A 368 -3.12 -8.72 15.42
CA VAL A 368 -4.34 -9.50 15.16
C VAL A 368 -4.77 -9.20 13.74
N TRP A 369 -4.92 -10.24 12.91
CA TRP A 369 -5.37 -10.14 11.53
C TRP A 369 -6.46 -11.18 11.26
N ARG A 370 -7.65 -10.72 10.85
CA ARG A 370 -8.85 -11.54 10.62
C ARG A 370 -9.09 -12.58 11.74
N GLY A 371 -8.96 -12.16 13.00
CA GLY A 371 -9.15 -12.99 14.18
C GLY A 371 -7.97 -13.88 14.59
N ALA A 372 -6.96 -14.03 13.74
CA ALA A 372 -5.73 -14.78 14.05
C ALA A 372 -4.66 -13.86 14.65
N ARG A 373 -3.98 -14.32 15.71
CA ARG A 373 -2.76 -13.66 16.21
C ARG A 373 -1.58 -14.10 15.35
N MET A 374 -0.92 -13.13 14.72
CA MET A 374 0.29 -13.36 13.93
C MET A 374 1.48 -12.69 14.61
N THR A 375 2.58 -13.41 14.68
CA THR A 375 3.85 -12.84 15.15
C THR A 375 4.46 -12.04 14.01
N VAL A 376 4.85 -10.80 14.31
CA VAL A 376 5.68 -9.98 13.44
C VAL A 376 7.10 -10.53 13.54
N VAL A 377 7.40 -11.54 12.73
CA VAL A 377 8.74 -12.15 12.65
C VAL A 377 9.59 -11.27 11.74
N GLY A 378 10.87 -11.08 12.08
CA GLY A 378 11.83 -10.45 11.17
C GLY A 378 11.88 -11.23 9.84
N GLY A 379 12.10 -10.52 8.74
CA GLY A 379 11.96 -11.05 7.37
C GLY A 379 12.94 -12.14 6.93
N GLU A 380 13.35 -13.06 7.80
CA GLU A 380 14.32 -14.13 7.49
C GLU A 380 13.65 -15.47 7.16
N ARG A 381 12.36 -15.68 7.49
CA ARG A 381 11.69 -16.98 7.28
C ARG A 381 11.40 -17.30 5.82
N ALA A 382 10.89 -16.36 5.03
CA ALA A 382 10.71 -16.55 3.59
C ALA A 382 12.05 -16.72 2.84
N ALA A 383 13.16 -16.20 3.38
CA ALA A 383 14.49 -16.33 2.78
C ALA A 383 15.01 -17.78 2.81
N ALA A 384 14.87 -18.45 3.95
CA ALA A 384 15.41 -19.80 4.15
C ALA A 384 14.70 -20.88 3.31
N ALA A 385 13.45 -20.65 2.91
CA ALA A 385 12.67 -21.61 2.12
C ALA A 385 13.15 -21.73 0.65
N VAL A 386 13.72 -20.65 0.08
CA VAL A 386 14.25 -20.67 -1.29
C VAL A 386 15.67 -21.22 -1.33
N GLU A 387 16.52 -20.86 -0.35
CA GLU A 387 17.90 -21.36 -0.27
C GLU A 387 17.99 -22.86 0.07
N GLY A 388 16.99 -23.43 0.74
CA GLY A 388 16.92 -24.87 1.02
C GLY A 388 16.45 -25.74 -0.16
N GLY A 389 16.00 -25.14 -1.27
CA GLY A 389 15.44 -25.83 -2.43
C GLY A 389 16.48 -26.23 -3.50
N ASP A 390 17.62 -25.55 -3.57
CA ASP A 390 18.72 -25.85 -4.51
C ASP A 390 19.61 -27.03 -4.06
N GLY A 391 19.16 -27.78 -3.05
CA GLY A 391 19.97 -28.75 -2.32
C GLY A 391 19.50 -30.20 -2.33
N ARG A 392 18.61 -30.64 -3.24
CA ARG A 392 18.28 -32.06 -3.44
C ARG A 392 17.89 -32.42 -4.87
#